data_AF-A0A2C9SZS3-F1
#
_entry.id   AF-A0A2C9SZS3-F1
#
_cell.length_a   1.000
_cell.length_b   1.000
_cell.length_c   1.000
_cell.angle_alpha   90.00
_cell.angle_beta   90.00
_cell.angle_gamma   90.00
#
_symmetry.space_group_name_H-M   'P 1'
#
loop_
_entity.id
_entity.type
_entity.pdbx_description
1 polymer ?
#
loop_
_entity_poly.entity_id
_entity_poly.type
_entity_poly.pdbx_seq_one_letter_code
_entity_poly.pdbx_strand_id
1 'polypeptide(L)' 'MFFLVCDGLKGLPDVVGEVWPATIVQACTVHLLRNSFRYASKKGVGEQIDEIRR' A
#
# COMPACT_ATOMS: atom_id res chain seq x y z
N MET A 1 7.94 16.91 7.34
CA MET A 1 8.16 15.64 6.63
C MET A 1 6.83 15.18 6.08
N PHE A 2 6.69 15.07 4.75
CA PHE A 2 5.45 14.63 4.11
C PHE A 2 5.60 13.23 3.51
N PHE A 3 4.52 12.47 3.53
CA PHE A 3 4.45 11.13 2.96
C PHE A 3 3.37 11.07 1.90
N LEU A 4 3.69 10.46 0.76
CA LEU A 4 2.73 10.07 -0.25
C LEU A 4 2.62 8.55 -0.25
N VAL A 5 1.44 8.04 0.10
CA VAL A 5 1.15 6.60 0.16
C VAL A 5 0.26 6.25 -1.02
N CYS A 6 0.79 5.50 -1.98
CA CYS A 6 0.10 5.17 -3.23
C CYS A 6 0.34 3.72 -3.64
N ASP A 7 -0.39 3.26 -4.66
CA ASP A 7 -0.02 2.02 -5.34
C ASP A 7 1.36 2.12 -5.98
N GLY A 8 2.03 0.98 -6.13
CA GLY A 8 3.38 0.87 -6.70
C GLY A 8 3.44 1.12 -8.21
N LEU A 9 2.89 2.25 -8.68
CA LEU A 9 2.93 2.68 -10.06
C LEU A 9 4.36 3.03 -10.45
N LYS A 10 4.80 2.48 -11.59
CA LYS A 10 6.09 2.83 -12.21
C LYS A 10 6.09 4.31 -12.60
N GLY A 11 7.20 5.00 -12.33
CA GLY A 11 7.37 6.43 -12.65
C GLY A 11 6.70 7.41 -11.68
N LEU A 12 5.85 6.95 -10.76
CA LEU A 12 5.22 7.82 -9.77
C LEU A 12 6.23 8.46 -8.81
N PRO A 13 7.25 7.74 -8.29
CA PRO A 13 8.28 8.37 -7.44
C PRO A 13 9.06 9.47 -8.16
N ASP A 14 9.30 9.31 -9.46
CA ASP A 14 10.07 10.27 -10.27
C ASP A 14 9.32 11.59 -10.41
N VAL A 15 8.04 11.55 -10.81
CA VAL A 15 7.19 12.74 -10.94
C VAL A 15 7.00 13.45 -9.59
N VAL A 16 6.86 12.69 -8.50
CA VAL A 16 6.70 13.28 -7.16
C VAL A 16 7.99 13.93 -6.69
N GLY A 17 9.16 13.35 -6.98
CA GLY A 17 10.45 13.93 -6.68
C GLY A 17 10.70 15.26 -7.42
N GLU A 18 10.15 15.42 -8.62
CA GLU A 18 10.21 16.67 -9.37
C GLU A 18 9.35 17.78 -8.77
N VAL A 19 8.11 17.47 -8.36
CA VAL A 19 7.15 18.48 -7.87
C VAL A 19 7.33 18.76 -6.37
N TRP A 20 7.62 17.73 -5.57
CA TRP A 20 7.78 17.81 -4.11
C TRP A 20 9.04 17.06 -3.65
N PRO A 21 10.23 17.67 -3.77
CA PRO A 21 11.51 16.99 -3.51
C PRO A 21 11.71 16.45 -2.08
N ALA A 22 10.96 16.98 -1.10
CA ALA A 22 11.06 16.58 0.30
C ALA A 22 10.02 15.50 0.71
N THR A 23 9.19 15.03 -0.23
CA THR A 23 8.15 14.02 0.04
C THR A 23 8.73 12.62 -0.06
N ILE A 24 8.47 11.79 0.95
CA ILE A 24 8.79 10.36 0.91
C ILE A 24 7.63 9.61 0.25
N VAL A 25 7.91 8.90 -0.83
CA VAL A 25 6.92 8.03 -1.50
C VAL A 25 7.00 6.62 -0.92
N GLN A 26 5.87 6.09 -0.46
CA GLN A 26 5.76 4.75 0.11
C GLN A 26 4.65 3.96 -0.61
N ALA A 27 4.89 2.66 -0.82
CA ALA A 27 3.85 1.75 -1.29
C ALA A 27 2.77 1.55 -0.22
N CYS A 28 1.50 1.62 -0.63
CA CYS A 28 0.36 1.43 0.27
C CYS A 28 0.23 -0.03 0.71
N THR A 29 0.50 -0.30 1.99
CA THR A 29 0.32 -1.62 2.60
C THR A 29 -1.13 -2.10 2.52
N VAL A 30 -2.11 -1.20 2.58
CA VAL A 30 -3.54 -1.54 2.44
C VAL A 30 -3.84 -2.09 1.05
N HIS A 31 -3.33 -1.47 -0.01
CA HIS A 31 -3.50 -2.00 -1.37
C HIS A 31 -2.75 -3.32 -1.57
N LEU A 32 -1.56 -3.46 -1.00
CA LEU A 32 -0.82 -4.74 -1.02
C LEU A 32 -1.61 -5.85 -0.32
N LEU A 33 -2.17 -5.60 0.87
CA LEU A 33 -2.99 -6.56 1.60
C LEU A 33 -4.25 -6.93 0.81
N ARG A 34 -4.98 -5.93 0.29
CA ARG A 34 -6.17 -6.17 -0.54
C ARG A 34 -5.83 -7.02 -1.78
N ASN A 35 -4.71 -6.73 -2.45
CA ASN A 35 -4.30 -7.51 -3.62
C ASN A 35 -3.87 -8.94 -3.24
N SER A 36 -3.19 -9.11 -2.10
CA SER A 36 -2.77 -10.42 -1.59
C SER A 36 -3.97 -11.32 -1.24
N PHE A 37 -5.02 -10.73 -0.69
CA PHE A 37 -6.24 -11.44 -0.31
C PHE A 37 -7.23 -11.65 -1.47
N ARG A 38 -6.97 -11.10 -2.66
CA ARG A 38 -7.88 -11.16 -3.81
C ARG A 38 -8.29 -12.58 -4.20
N TYR A 39 -7.37 -13.54 -4.04
CA TYR A 39 -7.57 -14.94 -4.42
C TYR A 39 -7.79 -15.87 -3.22
N ALA A 40 -7.84 -15.32 -2.00
CA ALA A 40 -8.07 -16.09 -0.79
C ALA A 40 -9.57 -16.30 -0.53
N SER A 41 -9.92 -17.39 0.16
CA SER A 41 -11.29 -17.60 0.61
C SER A 41 -11.68 -16.59 1.70
N LYS A 42 -12.96 -16.17 1.74
CA LYS A 42 -13.44 -15.20 2.75
C LYS A 42 -13.17 -15.65 4.19
N LYS A 43 -13.22 -16.96 4.45
CA LYS A 43 -12.91 -17.53 5.77
C LYS A 43 -11.44 -17.28 6.15
N GLY A 44 -10.51 -17.61 5.24
CA GLY A 44 -9.08 -17.38 5.46
C GLY A 44 -8.75 -15.89 5.63
N VAL A 45 -9.35 -15.03 4.80
CA VAL A 45 -9.18 -13.57 4.92
C VAL A 45 -9.71 -13.06 6.26
N GLY A 46 -10.85 -13.59 6.75
CA GLY A 46 -11.39 -13.23 8.06
C GLY A 46 -10.42 -13.54 9.20
N GLU A 47 -9.89 -14.76 9.24
CA GLU A 47 -8.91 -15.19 10.24
C GLU A 47 -7.63 -14.33 10.21
N GLN A 48 -7.11 -14.03 9.00
CA GLN A 48 -5.94 -13.18 8.82
C GLN A 48 -6.19 -11.71 9.21
N ILE A 49 -7.38 -11.17 8.91
CA ILE A 49 -7.73 -9.80 9.32
C ILE A 49 -7.84 -9.71 10.84
N ASP A 50 -8.39 -10.73 11.50
CA ASP A 50 -8.48 -10.76 12.96
C ASP A 50 -7.09 -10.84 13.61
N GLU A 51 -6.12 -11.50 12.96
CA GLU A 51 -4.71 -11.45 13.37
C GLU A 51 -4.10 -10.05 13.18
N ILE A 52 -4.33 -9.39 12.05
CA ILE A 52 -3.84 -8.02 11.78
C ILE A 52 -4.41 -6.99 12.78
N ARG A 53 -5.62 -7.24 13.31
CA ARG A 53 -6.29 -6.36 14.28
C ARG A 53 -5.82 -6.55 15.72
N ARG A 54 -5.11 -7.64 16.04
CA ARG A 54 -4.52 -7.87 17.37
C ARG A 54 -3.29 -6.99 17.58
#